data_AF-A0AA35U3J9-F1
#
_entry.id   AF-A0AA35U3J9-F1
#
_cell.length_a   1.000
_cell.length_b   1.000
_cell.length_c   1.000
_cell.angle_alpha   90.00
_cell.angle_beta   90.00
_cell.angle_gamma   90.00
#
_symmetry.space_group_name_H-M   'P 1'
#
loop_
_entity.id
_entity.type
_entity.pdbx_description
1 polymer ?
#
loop_
_entity_poly.entity_id
_entity_poly.type
_entity_poly.pdbx_seq_one_letter_code
_entity_poly.pdbx_strand_id
1 'polypeptide(L)'
;MDQVADVDIESDGVYKYILIKVSDKKSSASKMVVRGYSWADYHADILDRVSPKFHRLGLTYECLGGGRIDHNSRDKLIKIYGYSVVS
;
A
#
# COMPACT_ATOMS: atom_id res chain seq x y z
N MET A 1 -5.84 14.39 -6.22
CA MET A 1 -5.43 13.14 -5.51
C MET A 1 -4.00 13.22 -4.98
N ASP A 2 -3.44 14.42 -4.96
CA ASP A 2 -2.00 14.69 -4.81
C ASP A 2 -1.54 14.57 -3.35
N GLN A 3 -2.48 14.63 -2.41
CA GLN A 3 -2.24 14.39 -0.99
C GLN A 3 -2.02 12.90 -0.64
N VAL A 4 -2.17 12.01 -1.61
CA VAL A 4 -1.88 10.58 -1.49
C VAL A 4 -0.59 10.29 -2.23
N ALA A 5 0.49 9.93 -1.53
CA ALA A 5 1.72 9.49 -2.19
C ALA A 5 1.49 8.19 -2.97
N ASP A 6 2.12 8.06 -4.13
CA ASP A 6 2.01 6.85 -4.96
C ASP A 6 2.64 5.64 -4.26
N VAL A 7 3.78 5.84 -3.62
CA VAL A 7 4.49 4.83 -2.86
C VAL A 7 4.82 5.38 -1.48
N ASP A 8 4.55 4.58 -0.46
CA ASP A 8 4.97 4.82 0.92
C ASP A 8 5.29 3.46 1.53
N ILE A 9 6.60 3.15 1.57
CA ILE A 9 7.14 1.87 2.00
C ILE A 9 8.35 2.09 2.92
N GLU A 10 8.64 1.12 3.78
CA GLU A 10 9.87 1.13 4.58
C GLU A 10 11.12 1.22 3.68
N SER A 11 12.19 1.85 4.17
CA SER A 11 13.41 2.05 3.36
C SER A 11 14.32 0.83 3.31
N ASP A 12 14.11 -0.19 4.16
CA ASP A 12 14.90 -1.41 4.17
C ASP A 12 14.14 -2.57 4.85
N GLY A 13 14.58 -3.80 4.61
CA GLY A 13 14.07 -5.02 5.24
C GLY A 13 13.05 -5.80 4.41
N VAL A 14 12.52 -6.87 5.02
CA VAL A 14 11.51 -7.76 4.40
C VAL A 14 10.18 -7.60 5.13
N TYR A 15 9.14 -7.19 4.40
CA TYR A 15 7.85 -6.83 5.00
C TYR A 15 6.68 -7.05 4.05
N LYS A 16 5.46 -7.01 4.60
CA LYS A 16 4.22 -7.15 3.81
C LYS A 16 3.89 -5.83 3.12
N TYR A 17 3.24 -5.94 1.96
CA TYR A 17 2.71 -4.78 1.24
C TYR A 17 1.33 -5.07 0.65
N ILE A 18 0.55 -4.03 0.44
CA ILE A 18 -0.71 -4.06 -0.29
C ILE A 18 -0.69 -3.08 -1.46
N LEU A 19 -1.41 -3.46 -2.53
CA LEU A 19 -1.70 -2.63 -3.68
C LEU A 19 -3.15 -2.13 -3.56
N ILE A 20 -3.32 -0.82 -3.58
CA ILE A 20 -4.63 -0.20 -3.35
C ILE A 20 -4.96 0.68 -4.55
N LYS A 21 -6.15 0.50 -5.12
CA LYS A 21 -6.74 1.47 -6.06
C LYS A 21 -7.47 2.53 -5.25
N VAL A 22 -7.05 3.79 -5.35
CA VAL A 22 -7.73 4.93 -4.74
C VAL A 22 -8.45 5.70 -5.85
N SER A 23 -9.72 6.04 -5.63
CA SER A 23 -10.58 6.70 -6.61
C SER A 23 -11.29 7.90 -6.01
N ASP A 24 -11.40 8.97 -6.79
CA ASP A 24 -12.23 10.13 -6.48
C ASP A 24 -13.56 10.01 -7.23
N LYS A 25 -14.65 9.83 -6.50
CA LYS A 25 -16.00 9.70 -7.06
C LYS A 25 -16.48 10.97 -7.77
N LYS A 26 -15.94 12.15 -7.43
CA LYS A 26 -16.37 13.42 -8.02
C LYS A 26 -15.76 13.66 -9.40
N SER A 27 -14.53 13.20 -9.60
CA SER A 27 -13.76 13.44 -10.83
C SER A 27 -13.56 12.19 -11.70
N SER A 28 -14.06 11.03 -11.27
CA SER A 28 -13.81 9.71 -11.88
C SER A 28 -12.32 9.34 -12.00
N ALA A 29 -11.43 10.14 -11.42
CA ALA A 29 -10.00 9.87 -11.42
C ALA A 29 -9.70 8.70 -10.47
N SER A 30 -8.71 7.89 -10.82
CA SER A 30 -8.18 6.87 -9.91
C SER A 30 -6.68 6.67 -10.11
N LYS A 31 -6.01 6.15 -9.09
CA LYS A 31 -4.62 5.72 -9.18
C LYS A 31 -4.32 4.54 -8.27
N MET A 32 -3.25 3.83 -8.62
CA MET A 32 -2.73 2.74 -7.80
C MET A 32 -1.70 3.29 -6.82
N VAL A 33 -1.77 2.85 -5.57
CA VAL A 33 -0.81 3.22 -4.54
C VAL A 33 -0.30 1.98 -3.81
N VAL A 34 0.97 2.01 -3.42
CA VAL A 34 1.66 0.91 -2.73
C VAL A 34 1.95 1.31 -1.29
N ARG A 35 1.59 0.44 -0.35
CA ARG A 35 1.83 0.61 1.08
C ARG A 35 2.47 -0.65 1.65
N GLY A 36 3.58 -0.53 2.37
CA GLY A 36 4.29 -1.69 2.91
C GLY A 36 5.21 -1.33 4.05
N TYR A 37 5.06 -2.01 5.19
CA TYR A 37 5.74 -1.60 6.42
C TYR A 37 6.12 -2.80 7.28
N SER A 38 7.23 -2.66 8.00
CA SER A 38 7.79 -3.71 8.87
C SER A 38 6.92 -4.03 10.09
N TRP A 39 6.13 -3.07 10.57
CA TRP A 39 5.26 -3.23 11.74
C TRP A 39 4.02 -4.08 11.49
N ALA A 40 3.67 -4.37 10.23
CA ALA A 40 2.44 -5.05 9.88
C ALA A 40 2.61 -6.57 9.85
N ASP A 41 1.96 -7.25 10.79
CA ASP A 41 1.93 -8.70 10.87
C ASP A 41 1.03 -9.30 9.78
N TYR A 42 0.00 -8.57 9.35
CA TYR A 42 -0.93 -8.96 8.31
C TYR A 42 -1.14 -7.86 7.26
N HIS A 43 -1.60 -8.24 6.07
CA HIS A 43 -1.97 -7.29 5.02
C HIS A 43 -3.13 -6.37 5.43
N ALA A 44 -4.06 -6.91 6.24
CA ALA A 44 -5.20 -6.18 6.78
C ALA A 44 -4.77 -5.03 7.70
N ASP A 45 -3.73 -5.21 8.52
CA ASP A 45 -3.24 -4.16 9.43
C ASP A 45 -2.82 -2.90 8.66
N ILE A 46 -2.18 -3.09 7.49
CA ILE A 46 -1.80 -1.99 6.60
C ILE A 46 -3.04 -1.27 6.11
N LEU A 47 -4.05 -2.01 5.65
CA LEU A 47 -5.29 -1.46 5.12
C LEU A 47 -6.06 -0.67 6.19
N ASP A 48 -6.19 -1.22 7.39
CA ASP A 48 -6.88 -0.61 8.52
C ASP A 48 -6.20 0.69 8.95
N ARG A 49 -4.86 0.75 8.89
CA ARG A 49 -4.12 1.97 9.24
C ARG A 49 -4.21 3.06 8.17
N VAL A 50 -4.22 2.70 6.88
CA VAL A 50 -4.17 3.70 5.79
C VAL A 50 -5.55 4.16 5.32
N SER A 51 -6.57 3.30 5.41
CA SER A 51 -7.92 3.61 4.95
C SER A 51 -8.58 4.85 5.58
N PRO A 52 -8.36 5.19 6.87
CA PRO A 52 -8.95 6.39 7.45
C PRO A 52 -8.45 7.67 6.77
N LYS A 53 -7.23 7.68 6.21
CA LYS A 53 -6.73 8.82 5.44
C LYS A 53 -7.54 9.00 4.14
N PHE A 54 -7.85 7.92 3.43
CA PHE A 54 -8.65 8.01 2.20
C PHE A 54 -10.06 8.52 2.49
N HIS A 55 -10.69 8.02 3.56
CA HIS A 55 -12.00 8.49 4.00
C HIS A 55 -12.01 9.98 4.35
N ARG A 56 -11.01 10.47 5.10
CA ARG A 56 -10.89 11.90 5.42
C ARG A 56 -10.71 12.79 4.19
N LEU A 57 -10.09 12.26 3.14
CA LEU A 57 -9.93 12.95 1.86
C LEU A 57 -11.15 12.83 0.95
N GLY A 58 -12.22 12.14 1.39
CA GLY A 58 -13.42 11.89 0.58
C GLY A 58 -13.18 10.94 -0.60
N LEU A 59 -12.12 10.13 -0.54
CA LEU A 59 -11.74 9.17 -1.56
C LEU A 59 -12.28 7.78 -1.22
N THR A 60 -12.61 7.01 -2.24
CA THR A 60 -12.87 5.57 -2.08
C THR A 60 -11.63 4.76 -2.41
N TYR A 61 -11.55 3.55 -1.88
CA TYR A 61 -10.43 2.66 -2.14
C TYR A 61 -10.89 1.21 -2.31
N GLU A 62 -10.05 0.44 -2.99
CA GLU A 62 -10.20 -0.99 -3.21
C GLU A 62 -8.83 -1.64 -3.02
N CYS A 63 -8.73 -2.62 -2.13
CA CYS A 63 -7.51 -3.42 -1.96
C CYS A 63 -7.47 -4.47 -3.08
N LEU A 64 -6.52 -4.35 -4.00
CA LEU A 64 -6.41 -5.24 -5.16
C LEU A 64 -5.60 -6.51 -4.86
N GLY A 65 -4.91 -6.53 -3.72
CA GLY A 65 -4.07 -7.64 -3.29
C GLY A 65 -2.82 -7.15 -2.57
N GLY A 66 -1.84 -8.04 -2.45
CA GLY A 66 -0.60 -7.77 -1.75
C GLY A 66 0.38 -8.92 -1.85
N GLY A 67 1.48 -8.80 -1.10
CA GLY A 67 2.54 -9.80 -1.05
C GLY A 67 3.62 -9.40 -0.06
N ARG A 68 4.88 -9.67 -0.40
CA ARG A 68 6.06 -9.23 0.34
C ARG A 68 6.96 -8.36 -0.54
N ILE A 69 7.60 -7.40 0.12
CA ILE A 69 8.71 -6.62 -0.39
C ILE A 69 9.94 -7.03 0.40
N ASP A 70 11.05 -7.26 -0.30
CA ASP A 70 12.40 -7.33 0.24
C ASP A 70 13.16 -6.12 -0.35
N HIS A 71 13.36 -5.10 0.49
CA HIS A 71 13.98 -3.84 0.14
C HIS A 71 15.39 -3.81 0.74
N ASN A 72 16.39 -3.91 -0.15
CA ASN A 72 17.79 -3.78 0.22
C ASN A 72 18.30 -2.43 -0.30
N SER A 73 18.37 -1.44 0.59
CA SER A 73 18.78 -0.08 0.24
C SER A 73 20.26 0.00 -0.16
N ARG A 74 21.10 -0.86 0.44
CA ARG A 74 22.54 -0.95 0.15
C ARG A 74 22.79 -1.32 -1.31
N ASP A 75 22.09 -2.34 -1.80
CA ASP A 75 22.23 -2.84 -3.17
C ASP A 75 21.27 -2.15 -4.14
N LYS A 76 20.47 -1.17 -3.66
CA LYS A 76 19.43 -0.46 -4.42
C LYS A 76 18.46 -1.40 -5.13
N LEU A 77 18.12 -2.51 -4.47
CA LEU A 77 17.28 -3.56 -5.00
C LEU A 77 15.98 -3.65 -4.20
N ILE A 78 14.85 -3.67 -4.90
CA ILE A 78 13.54 -3.96 -4.34
C ILE A 78 13.00 -5.19 -5.05
N LYS A 79 12.84 -6.29 -4.30
CA LYS A 79 12.26 -7.53 -4.81
C LYS A 79 10.83 -7.68 -4.28
N ILE A 80 9.89 -7.86 -5.19
CA ILE A 80 8.46 -8.01 -4.88
C ILE A 80 8.03 -9.44 -5.23
N TYR A 81 7.41 -10.14 -4.29
CA TYR A 81 7.04 -11.55 -4.47
C TYR A 81 5.94 -11.99 -3.50
N GLY A 82 5.46 -13.22 -3.68
CA GLY A 82 4.42 -13.82 -2.84
C GLY A 82 3.03 -13.27 -3.13
N TYR A 83 2.08 -13.62 -2.26
CA TYR A 83 0.68 -13.24 -2.36
C TYR A 83 0.12 -12.86 -0.99
N SER A 84 -0.98 -12.12 -0.97
CA SER A 84 -1.76 -11.86 0.23
C SER A 84 -2.66 -13.06 0.50
N VAL A 85 -2.59 -13.62 1.70
CA VAL A 85 -3.66 -14.49 2.19
C VAL A 85 -4.79 -13.59 2.67
N VAL A 86 -6.01 -13.84 2.21
CA VAL A 86 -7.19 -13.17 2.77
C VAL A 86 -7.25 -13.55 4.24
N SER A 87 -7.09 -12.57 5.13
CA SER A 87 -7.30 -12.73 6.57
C SER A 87 -8.64 -12.11 6.90
#